data_AF-A0A2E2C365-F1
#
_entry.id   AF-A0A2E2C365-F1
#
_cell.length_a   1.000
_cell.length_b   1.000
_cell.length_c   1.000
_cell.angle_alpha   90.00
_cell.angle_beta   90.00
_cell.angle_gamma   90.00
#
_symmetry.space_group_name_H-M   'P 1'
#
loop_
_entity.id
_entity.type
_entity.pdbx_description
1 polymer ?
#
loop_
_entity_poly.entity_id
_entity_poly.type
_entity_poly.pdbx_seq_one_letter_code
_entity_poly.pdbx_strand_id
1 'polypeptide(L)'
;MIEYATAKELAQRVADAEADQLDPHEAYVIVDDLSHEYQWGWIFEPAMEPYQSTGQPCLRSGAWCISVDRFSGKIQTSARSVWRADQWPIVELLLTDPGTDTTAVYRFLRDYKGWTAVETRQQMATVPAIIAAGSLTSLQPVAAALSERGAVVEIRQKDVK
;
A
#
# COMPACT_ATOMS: atom_id res chain seq x y z
N MET A 1 11.28 5.70 -0.69
CA MET A 1 10.44 4.69 -1.37
C MET A 1 11.12 3.36 -1.16
N ILE A 2 10.45 2.37 -0.58
CA ILE A 2 11.07 1.06 -0.32
C ILE A 2 11.19 0.29 -1.64
N GLU A 3 12.20 -0.57 -1.75
CA GLU A 3 12.38 -1.45 -2.90
C GLU A 3 11.60 -2.76 -2.71
N TYR A 4 11.31 -3.45 -3.82
CA TYR A 4 10.60 -4.73 -3.79
C TYR A 4 11.29 -5.76 -2.89
N ALA A 5 12.61 -5.85 -2.94
CA ALA A 5 13.38 -6.77 -2.09
C ALA A 5 13.15 -6.49 -0.60
N THR A 6 13.19 -5.22 -0.20
CA THR A 6 12.90 -4.80 1.17
C THR A 6 11.45 -5.06 1.55
N ALA A 7 10.50 -4.81 0.64
CA ALA A 7 9.09 -5.11 0.87
C ALA A 7 8.84 -6.62 1.06
N LYS A 8 9.52 -7.47 0.28
CA LYS A 8 9.47 -8.93 0.39
C LYS A 8 10.06 -9.42 1.71
N GLU A 9 11.20 -8.87 2.13
CA GLU A 9 11.78 -9.19 3.44
C GLU A 9 10.86 -8.82 4.61
N LEU A 10 10.22 -7.64 4.53
CA LEU A 10 9.24 -7.20 5.52
C LEU A 10 8.03 -8.14 5.56
N ALA A 11 7.51 -8.52 4.39
CA ALA A 11 6.40 -9.47 4.29
C ALA A 11 6.79 -10.85 4.86
N GLN A 12 7.99 -11.35 4.54
CA GLN A 12 8.49 -12.63 5.03
C GLN A 12 8.58 -12.66 6.55
N ARG A 13 9.10 -11.59 7.18
CA ARG A 13 9.18 -11.52 8.65
C ARG A 13 7.81 -11.58 9.33
N VAL A 14 6.79 -10.98 8.72
CA VAL A 14 5.41 -11.04 9.25
C VAL A 14 4.80 -12.42 9.01
N ALA A 15 5.05 -13.02 7.85
CA ALA A 15 4.74 -14.42 7.56
C ALA A 15 5.31 -15.37 8.62
N ASP A 16 6.59 -15.23 8.95
CA ASP A 16 7.28 -16.07 9.94
C ASP A 16 6.70 -15.87 11.35
N ALA A 17 6.42 -14.63 11.76
CA ALA A 17 5.86 -14.32 13.09
C ALA A 17 4.42 -14.84 13.28
N GLU A 18 3.64 -14.92 12.21
CA GLU A 18 2.31 -15.55 12.22
C GLU A 18 2.46 -17.09 12.21
N ALA A 19 3.47 -17.63 11.51
CA ALA A 19 3.77 -19.06 11.48
C ALA A 19 4.15 -19.61 12.86
N ASP A 20 4.87 -18.84 13.68
CA ASP A 20 5.23 -19.21 15.06
C ASP A 20 4.00 -19.47 15.96
N GLN A 21 2.82 -18.97 15.58
CA GLN A 21 1.56 -19.17 16.28
C GLN A 21 0.76 -20.36 15.75
N LEU A 22 1.19 -20.98 14.65
CA LEU A 22 0.56 -22.15 14.04
C LEU A 22 1.08 -23.45 14.65
N ASP A 23 0.32 -24.53 14.47
CA ASP A 23 0.77 -25.85 14.89
C ASP A 23 2.07 -26.22 14.14
N PRO A 24 3.10 -26.79 14.79
CA PRO A 24 4.35 -27.19 14.14
C PRO A 24 4.18 -28.17 12.95
N HIS A 25 3.03 -28.83 12.84
CA HIS A 25 2.68 -29.66 11.68
C HIS A 25 2.18 -28.86 10.46
N GLU A 26 2.03 -27.53 10.57
CA GLU A 26 1.50 -26.62 9.55
C GLU A 26 2.47 -25.49 9.14
N ALA A 27 3.70 -25.47 9.70
CA ALA A 27 4.51 -24.25 9.72
C ALA A 27 5.62 -24.21 8.65
N TYR A 28 5.24 -23.83 7.42
CA TYR A 28 6.14 -23.09 6.52
C TYR A 28 5.33 -22.05 5.75
N VAL A 29 5.70 -20.78 5.91
CA VAL A 29 5.06 -19.66 5.22
C VAL A 29 6.07 -19.09 4.23
N ILE A 30 5.88 -19.37 2.95
CA ILE A 30 6.73 -18.82 1.88
C ILE A 30 6.00 -17.63 1.28
N VAL A 31 6.62 -16.45 1.34
CA VAL A 31 6.17 -15.32 0.52
C VAL A 31 6.63 -15.56 -0.91
N ASP A 32 5.73 -16.10 -1.73
CA ASP A 32 5.98 -16.37 -3.15
C ASP A 32 6.28 -15.06 -3.92
N ASP A 33 6.98 -15.18 -5.04
CA ASP A 33 7.19 -14.08 -5.98
C ASP A 33 5.93 -13.71 -6.76
N LEU A 34 4.84 -14.47 -6.58
CA LEU A 34 3.48 -14.08 -6.95
C LEU A 34 3.05 -12.87 -6.10
N SER A 35 3.52 -11.70 -6.51
CA SER A 35 3.14 -10.41 -5.97
C SER A 35 2.27 -9.65 -6.96
N HIS A 36 1.25 -9.00 -6.44
CA HIS A 36 0.52 -7.99 -7.20
C HIS A 36 1.17 -6.63 -6.92
N GLU A 37 1.92 -6.11 -7.90
CA GLU A 37 2.51 -4.76 -7.82
C GLU A 37 1.45 -3.69 -8.11
N TYR A 38 1.37 -2.72 -7.21
CA TYR A 38 0.56 -1.52 -7.37
C TYR A 38 1.42 -0.27 -7.27
N GLN A 39 0.91 0.85 -7.79
CA GLN A 39 1.58 2.15 -7.67
C GLN A 39 1.83 2.57 -6.21
N TRP A 40 1.06 2.02 -5.26
CA TRP A 40 1.13 2.33 -3.83
C TRP A 40 1.90 1.30 -3.00
N GLY A 41 2.19 0.10 -3.50
CA GLY A 41 2.68 -1.00 -2.67
C GLY A 41 2.67 -2.36 -3.37
N TRP A 42 2.93 -3.39 -2.58
CA TRP A 42 2.90 -4.79 -3.01
C TRP A 42 1.96 -5.57 -2.12
N ILE A 43 1.23 -6.50 -2.72
CA ILE A 43 0.47 -7.53 -2.02
C ILE A 43 1.19 -8.85 -2.26
N PHE A 44 1.48 -9.54 -1.16
CA PHE A 44 2.09 -10.85 -1.10
C PHE A 44 1.04 -11.85 -0.61
N GLU A 45 1.00 -13.01 -1.24
CA GLU A 45 0.19 -14.15 -0.80
C GLU A 45 1.12 -15.19 -0.20
N PRO A 46 1.17 -15.30 1.14
CA PRO A 46 1.96 -16.33 1.77
C PRO A 46 1.37 -17.71 1.45
N ALA A 47 2.20 -18.58 0.91
CA ALA A 47 1.87 -19.97 0.70
C ALA A 47 2.17 -20.75 1.99
N MET A 48 1.16 -21.46 2.51
CA MET A 48 1.37 -22.46 3.54
C MET A 48 1.58 -23.82 2.85
N GLU A 49 2.74 -24.42 3.07
CA GLU A 49 2.99 -25.82 2.73
C GLU A 49 2.70 -26.70 3.95
N PRO A 50 1.56 -27.40 4.02
CA PRO A 50 1.40 -28.41 5.06
C PRO A 50 2.02 -29.72 4.62
N TYR A 51 2.72 -30.33 5.57
CA TYR A 51 2.95 -31.76 5.58
C TYR A 51 1.80 -32.40 6.36
N GLN A 52 0.99 -33.24 5.69
CA GLN A 52 0.24 -34.23 6.46
C GLN A 52 1.23 -35.08 7.29
N SER A 53 0.81 -35.67 8.41
CA SER A 53 1.60 -36.65 9.17
C SER A 53 2.11 -37.84 8.31
N THR A 54 1.58 -38.00 7.11
CA THR A 54 1.93 -39.00 6.09
C THR A 54 2.95 -38.52 5.05
N GLY A 55 3.43 -37.28 5.12
CA GLY A 55 4.44 -36.73 4.20
C GLY A 55 3.89 -36.22 2.86
N GLN A 56 2.56 -36.07 2.71
CA GLN A 56 1.96 -35.54 1.48
C GLN A 56 1.70 -34.02 1.58
N PRO A 57 2.01 -33.25 0.51
CA PRO A 57 1.76 -31.81 0.46
C PRO A 57 0.26 -31.52 0.38
N CYS A 58 -0.26 -30.68 1.27
CA CYS A 58 -1.67 -30.29 1.32
C CYS A 58 -1.85 -28.80 0.92
N LEU A 59 -1.67 -28.41 -0.35
CA LEU A 59 -1.77 -27.00 -0.77
C LEU A 59 -2.96 -26.23 -0.13
N ARG A 60 -2.66 -25.35 0.84
CA ARG A 60 -3.59 -24.31 1.32
C ARG A 60 -3.14 -22.98 0.72
N SER A 61 -3.29 -22.85 -0.60
CA SER A 61 -3.25 -21.55 -1.25
C SER A 61 -4.42 -20.71 -0.71
N GLY A 62 -4.11 -19.60 -0.06
CA GLY A 62 -5.11 -18.58 0.21
C GLY A 62 -5.74 -18.57 1.60
N ALA A 63 -4.96 -18.74 2.67
CA ALA A 63 -5.47 -18.48 4.02
C ALA A 63 -5.49 -16.97 4.35
N TRP A 64 -4.52 -16.19 3.89
CA TRP A 64 -4.40 -14.77 4.22
C TRP A 64 -3.42 -14.04 3.29
N CYS A 65 -3.38 -12.70 3.33
CA CYS A 65 -2.49 -11.87 2.51
C CYS A 65 -1.68 -10.88 3.36
N ILE A 66 -0.51 -10.46 2.86
CA ILE A 66 0.34 -9.43 3.46
C ILE A 66 0.53 -8.29 2.47
N SER A 67 0.21 -7.06 2.85
CA SER A 67 0.48 -5.89 2.03
C SER A 67 1.55 -5.01 2.64
N VAL A 68 2.44 -4.46 1.82
CA VAL A 68 3.51 -3.54 2.25
C VAL A 68 3.41 -2.23 1.47
N ASP A 69 3.25 -1.12 2.20
CA ASP A 69 3.14 0.22 1.63
C ASP A 69 4.51 0.73 1.11
N ARG A 70 4.54 1.16 -0.15
CA ARG A 70 5.77 1.54 -0.87
C ARG A 70 6.47 2.79 -0.33
N PHE A 71 5.75 3.62 0.42
CA PHE A 71 6.26 4.90 0.90
C PHE A 71 6.73 4.83 2.36
N SER A 72 5.99 4.08 3.19
CA SER A 72 6.18 4.02 4.63
C SER A 72 6.71 2.68 5.15
N GLY A 73 6.64 1.60 4.35
CA GLY A 73 7.01 0.26 4.80
C GLY A 73 6.06 -0.34 5.83
N LYS A 74 4.89 0.26 6.05
CA LYS A 74 3.86 -0.29 6.93
C LYS A 74 3.28 -1.57 6.35
N ILE A 75 3.05 -2.54 7.24
CA ILE A 75 2.57 -3.88 6.91
C ILE A 75 1.14 -4.05 7.42
N GLN A 76 0.30 -4.72 6.65
CA GLN A 76 -1.03 -5.15 7.07
C GLN A 76 -1.25 -6.60 6.68
N THR A 77 -1.95 -7.35 7.54
CA THR A 77 -2.32 -8.76 7.33
C THR A 77 -3.84 -8.90 7.23
N SER A 78 -4.34 -9.89 6.50
CA SER A 78 -5.77 -10.18 6.50
C SER A 78 -6.12 -11.64 6.30
N ALA A 79 -7.05 -12.14 7.11
CA ALA A 79 -7.38 -13.56 7.32
C ALA A 79 -8.17 -14.28 6.20
N ARG A 80 -8.29 -13.73 4.97
CA ARG A 80 -8.94 -14.43 3.84
C ARG A 80 -8.26 -14.08 2.52
N SER A 81 -8.02 -15.06 1.65
CA SER A 81 -7.52 -14.87 0.27
C SER A 81 -8.45 -14.16 -0.71
N VAL A 82 -9.61 -13.68 -0.26
CA VAL A 82 -10.56 -12.99 -1.13
C VAL A 82 -10.31 -11.48 -1.09
N TRP A 83 -9.04 -11.06 -1.02
CA TRP A 83 -8.70 -9.66 -1.25
C TRP A 83 -8.57 -9.41 -2.73
N ARG A 84 -9.51 -8.64 -3.25
CA ARG A 84 -9.24 -7.83 -4.42
C ARG A 84 -8.68 -6.49 -3.92
N ALA A 85 -7.70 -5.91 -4.61
CA ALA A 85 -7.07 -4.65 -4.18
C ALA A 85 -8.06 -3.49 -3.94
N ASP A 86 -9.26 -3.59 -4.50
CA ASP A 86 -10.45 -2.77 -4.25
C ASP A 86 -11.05 -2.86 -2.84
N GLN A 87 -10.64 -3.81 -1.99
CA GLN A 87 -11.15 -3.98 -0.62
C GLN A 87 -10.30 -3.29 0.46
N TRP A 88 -9.18 -2.67 0.10
CA TRP A 88 -8.51 -1.72 0.99
C TRP A 88 -9.45 -0.51 1.16
N PRO A 89 -9.55 0.14 2.33
CA PRO A 89 -10.02 1.51 2.36
C PRO A 89 -8.94 2.33 1.64
N ILE A 90 -8.94 2.28 0.31
CA ILE A 90 -8.17 3.17 -0.54
C ILE A 90 -8.79 4.52 -0.27
N VAL A 91 -8.13 5.25 0.62
CA VAL A 91 -8.43 6.65 0.81
C VAL A 91 -7.71 7.40 -0.30
N GLU A 92 -8.39 8.37 -0.86
CA GLU A 92 -7.86 9.30 -1.84
C GLU A 92 -7.49 10.58 -1.11
N LEU A 93 -6.27 11.06 -1.34
CA LEU A 93 -5.85 12.40 -0.98
C LEU A 93 -6.18 13.31 -2.16
N LEU A 94 -7.15 14.19 -1.96
CA LEU A 94 -7.54 15.20 -2.93
C LEU A 94 -6.92 16.53 -2.57
N LEU A 95 -6.35 17.19 -3.58
CA LEU A 95 -6.09 18.62 -3.53
C LEU A 95 -7.39 19.33 -3.90
N THR A 96 -7.93 20.14 -2.99
CA THR A 96 -9.16 20.90 -3.24
C THR A 96 -8.87 22.37 -3.52
N ASP A 97 -7.77 22.90 -2.98
CA ASP A 97 -7.27 24.25 -3.27
C ASP A 97 -5.74 24.26 -3.15
N PRO A 98 -4.99 24.69 -4.18
CA PRO A 98 -3.54 24.84 -4.08
C PRO A 98 -3.07 25.99 -3.19
N GLY A 99 -3.97 26.84 -2.70
CA GLY A 99 -3.65 27.97 -1.81
C GLY A 99 -3.04 29.16 -2.53
N THR A 100 -2.59 30.16 -1.76
CA THR A 100 -1.99 31.40 -2.29
C THR A 100 -0.54 31.22 -2.75
N ASP A 101 0.26 30.41 -2.03
CA ASP A 101 1.63 30.03 -2.44
C ASP A 101 1.64 28.74 -3.27
N THR A 102 1.12 28.85 -4.49
CA THR A 102 1.07 27.75 -5.46
C THR A 102 2.46 27.23 -5.85
N THR A 103 3.54 28.02 -5.66
CA THR A 103 4.89 27.60 -6.06
C THR A 103 5.44 26.53 -5.13
N ALA A 104 5.20 26.65 -3.82
CA ALA A 104 5.61 25.65 -2.83
C ALA A 104 4.91 24.31 -3.04
N VAL A 105 3.59 24.34 -3.30
CA VAL A 105 2.76 23.15 -3.59
C VAL A 105 3.19 22.50 -4.90
N TYR A 106 3.43 23.28 -5.95
CA TYR A 106 3.90 22.79 -7.25
C TYR A 106 5.22 22.00 -7.13
N ARG A 107 6.22 22.56 -6.43
CA ARG A 107 7.52 21.91 -6.24
C ARG A 107 7.37 20.60 -5.48
N PHE A 108 6.62 20.62 -4.38
CA PHE A 108 6.35 19.41 -3.60
C PHE A 108 5.69 18.31 -4.43
N LEU A 109 4.61 18.63 -5.15
CA LEU A 109 3.87 17.64 -5.94
C LEU A 109 4.73 17.06 -7.07
N ARG A 110 5.54 17.91 -7.71
CA ARG A 110 6.47 17.47 -8.75
C ARG A 110 7.49 16.47 -8.20
N ASP A 111 8.09 16.75 -7.05
CA ASP A 111 9.10 15.89 -6.43
C ASP A 111 8.47 14.60 -5.89
N TYR A 112 7.30 14.70 -5.26
CA TYR A 112 6.58 13.54 -4.69
C TYR A 112 6.06 12.59 -5.77
N LYS A 113 5.48 13.12 -6.87
CA LYS A 113 4.87 12.30 -7.94
C LYS A 113 5.82 11.95 -9.07
N GLY A 114 6.95 12.67 -9.20
CA GLY A 114 7.81 12.58 -10.37
C GLY A 114 7.16 13.08 -11.66
N TRP A 115 6.10 13.89 -11.57
CA TRP A 115 5.38 14.43 -12.72
C TRP A 115 6.22 15.43 -13.51
N THR A 116 5.93 15.55 -14.80
CA THR A 116 6.47 16.64 -15.61
C THR A 116 5.90 17.99 -15.18
N ALA A 117 6.61 19.07 -15.52
CA ALA A 117 6.16 20.43 -15.23
C ALA A 117 4.78 20.76 -15.83
N VAL A 118 4.41 20.11 -16.94
CA VAL A 118 3.11 20.30 -17.60
C VAL A 118 2.03 19.54 -16.83
N GLU A 119 2.26 18.27 -16.54
CA GLU A 119 1.33 17.43 -15.78
C GLU A 119 1.03 18.01 -14.39
N THR A 120 2.04 18.45 -13.65
CA THR A 120 1.84 19.04 -12.32
C THR A 120 0.96 20.29 -12.39
N ARG A 121 1.19 21.18 -13.36
CA ARG A 121 0.36 22.39 -13.53
C ARG A 121 -1.08 22.03 -13.89
N GLN A 122 -1.25 21.06 -14.77
CA GLN A 122 -2.57 20.60 -15.19
C GLN A 122 -3.36 20.00 -14.02
N GLN A 123 -2.71 19.19 -13.17
CA GLN A 123 -3.34 18.63 -11.98
C GLN A 123 -3.70 19.71 -10.95
N MET A 124 -2.81 20.68 -10.71
CA MET A 124 -3.11 21.80 -9.80
C MET A 124 -4.23 22.70 -10.31
N ALA A 125 -4.44 22.78 -11.63
CA ALA A 125 -5.55 23.54 -12.22
C ALA A 125 -6.89 22.78 -12.21
N THR A 126 -6.87 21.46 -11.98
CA THR A 126 -8.05 20.58 -12.05
C THR A 126 -8.53 20.21 -10.65
N VAL A 127 -8.76 21.21 -9.79
CA VAL A 127 -9.27 20.97 -8.44
C VAL A 127 -10.80 20.72 -8.44
N PRO A 128 -11.32 19.73 -7.70
CA PRO A 128 -10.57 18.79 -6.85
C PRO A 128 -9.79 17.72 -7.64
N ALA A 129 -8.50 17.56 -7.34
CA ALA A 129 -7.58 16.65 -8.03
C ALA A 129 -7.12 15.51 -7.11
N ILE A 130 -7.15 14.27 -7.60
CA ILE A 130 -6.62 13.13 -6.83
C ILE A 130 -5.09 13.13 -6.95
N ILE A 131 -4.41 13.39 -5.84
CA ILE A 131 -2.94 13.45 -5.78
C ILE A 131 -2.35 12.07 -5.50
N ALA A 132 -2.95 11.35 -4.57
CA ALA A 132 -2.49 10.04 -4.16
C ALA A 132 -3.67 9.20 -3.67
N ALA A 133 -3.49 7.89 -3.73
CA ALA A 133 -4.42 6.91 -3.22
C ALA A 133 -3.62 5.84 -2.47
N GLY A 134 -4.06 5.46 -1.28
CA GLY A 134 -3.29 4.56 -0.42
C GLY A 134 -3.88 4.45 0.99
N SER A 135 -3.06 4.01 1.95
CA SER A 135 -3.47 3.94 3.35
C SER A 135 -3.55 5.35 3.95
N LEU A 136 -4.46 5.56 4.91
CA LEU A 136 -4.49 6.82 5.67
C LEU A 136 -3.11 7.18 6.22
N THR A 137 -2.40 6.17 6.74
CA THR A 137 -1.08 6.33 7.32
C THR A 137 0.04 6.76 6.36
N SER A 138 -0.06 6.43 5.07
CA SER A 138 0.92 6.87 4.06
C SER A 138 0.53 8.21 3.42
N LEU A 139 -0.77 8.54 3.41
CA LEU A 139 -1.25 9.82 2.91
C LEU A 139 -1.17 10.95 3.94
N GLN A 140 -1.27 10.65 5.23
CA GLN A 140 -1.29 11.66 6.28
C GLN A 140 -0.04 12.56 6.31
N PRO A 141 1.20 12.05 6.14
CA PRO A 141 2.38 12.92 6.04
C PRO A 141 2.36 13.81 4.80
N VAL A 142 1.84 13.30 3.67
CA VAL A 142 1.71 14.04 2.42
C VAL A 142 0.66 15.15 2.56
N ALA A 143 -0.48 14.84 3.18
CA ALA A 143 -1.54 15.80 3.49
C ALA A 143 -1.03 16.92 4.40
N ALA A 144 -0.32 16.56 5.48
CA ALA A 144 0.28 17.53 6.39
C ALA A 144 1.29 18.44 5.66
N ALA A 145 2.18 17.87 4.84
CA ALA A 145 3.14 18.65 4.06
C ALA A 145 2.46 19.61 3.07
N LEU A 146 1.35 19.22 2.45
CA LEU A 146 0.56 20.11 1.58
C LEU A 146 -0.11 21.23 2.39
N SER A 147 -0.71 20.92 3.53
CA SER A 147 -1.35 21.90 4.40
C SER A 147 -0.38 22.91 5.02
N GLU A 148 0.82 22.48 5.42
CA GLU A 148 1.90 23.38 5.88
C GLU A 148 2.33 24.39 4.81
N ARG A 149 2.11 24.06 3.53
CA ARG A 149 2.39 24.92 2.37
C ARG A 149 1.17 25.74 1.94
N GLY A 150 0.09 25.72 2.71
CA GLY A 150 -1.13 26.49 2.46
C GLY A 150 -2.12 25.84 1.50
N ALA A 151 -1.90 24.59 1.07
CA ALA A 151 -2.87 23.85 0.27
C ALA A 151 -4.01 23.30 1.15
N VAL A 152 -5.23 23.31 0.62
CA VAL A 152 -6.37 22.61 1.22
C VAL A 152 -6.47 21.24 0.59
N VAL A 153 -6.48 20.22 1.44
CA VAL A 153 -6.55 18.81 1.03
C VAL A 153 -7.64 18.08 1.79
N GLU A 154 -8.23 17.09 1.14
CA GLU A 154 -9.26 16.22 1.71
C GLU A 154 -8.80 14.76 1.61
N ILE A 155 -8.97 14.00 2.69
CA ILE A 155 -8.81 12.55 2.66
C ILE A 155 -10.20 11.93 2.66
N ARG A 156 -10.58 11.29 1.57
CA ARG A 156 -11.87 10.59 1.44
C ARG A 156 -11.67 9.11 1.24
N GLN A 157 -12.54 8.29 1.81
CA GLN A 157 -12.60 6.87 1.48
C GLN A 157 -13.31 6.70 0.14
N LYS A 158 -12.75 5.93 -0.79
CA LYS A 158 -13.43 5.60 -2.03
C LYS A 158 -14.59 4.64 -1.71
N ASP A 159 -15.82 5.11 -1.82
CA ASP A 159 -17.00 4.24 -1.77
C ASP A 159 -16.99 3.32 -2.99
N VAL A 160 -16.78 2.03 -2.76
CA VAL A 160 -16.95 0.99 -3.79
C VAL A 160 -18.44 0.79 -3.98
N LYS A 161 -19.00 1.31 -5.07
CA LYS A 161 -20.35 0.99 -5.54
C LYS A 161 -20.36 -0.24 -6.42
#